data_AF-A0A024GBH7-F1
#
_entry.id   AF-A0A024GBH7-F1
#
_cell.length_a   1.000
_cell.length_b   1.000
_cell.length_c   1.000
_cell.angle_alpha   90.00
_cell.angle_beta   90.00
_cell.angle_gamma   90.00
#
_symmetry.space_group_name_H-M   'P 1'
#
loop_
_entity.id
_entity.type
_entity.pdbx_description
1 polymer ?
#
loop_
_entity_poly.entity_id
_entity_poly.type
_entity_poly.pdbx_seq_one_letter_code
_entity_poly.pdbx_strand_id
1 'polypeptide(L)'
;MHEHGGHGSIGHGSGAFKRETSMENVLRTHTTAISAQMLYKLANQPEGFQPRKYFSIDRVFRNENMDATHLAEFHQVEGVVADYNLSLGDLIGIIEAFFKKIGITKMRFKPAYNPYTEPSMEIFAFHPDLKKWTEIGNSGVFRPEMLLPMGLPKDVRVIAWGLSLERPTMIKYRIDNIRELFGHKVDLEKTKAAKLYRY
;
A
#
# COMPACT_ATOMS: atom_id res chain seq x y z
N MET A 1 -5.32 13.90 -19.68
CA MET A 1 -4.66 12.73 -19.06
C MET A 1 -5.54 11.48 -19.13
N HIS A 2 -6.65 11.37 -18.40
CA HIS A 2 -7.43 10.12 -18.34
C HIS A 2 -8.00 9.64 -19.68
N GLU A 3 -8.61 10.51 -20.49
CA GLU A 3 -9.22 10.08 -21.76
C GLU A 3 -8.23 10.12 -22.93
N HIS A 4 -7.65 11.30 -23.17
CA HIS A 4 -6.83 11.59 -24.36
C HIS A 4 -5.32 11.44 -24.13
N GLY A 5 -4.89 10.95 -22.97
CA GLY A 5 -3.48 10.83 -22.63
C GLY A 5 -2.81 12.17 -22.30
N GLY A 6 -1.49 12.18 -22.42
CA GLY A 6 -0.60 13.28 -22.04
C GLY A 6 0.72 12.77 -21.45
N HIS A 7 1.77 13.59 -21.53
CA HIS A 7 3.09 13.27 -20.97
C HIS A 7 3.68 11.92 -21.44
N GLY A 8 3.43 11.54 -22.70
CA GLY A 8 3.88 10.27 -23.27
C GLY A 8 2.91 9.09 -23.10
N SER A 9 1.84 9.25 -22.33
CA SER A 9 0.75 8.27 -22.22
C SER A 9 -0.32 8.49 -23.27
N ILE A 10 -0.94 7.40 -23.72
CA ILE A 10 -2.09 7.41 -24.65
C ILE A 10 -3.43 7.58 -23.94
N GLY A 11 -3.46 7.56 -22.60
CA GLY A 11 -4.69 7.60 -21.82
C GLY A 11 -5.46 6.27 -21.86
N HIS A 12 -6.75 6.31 -21.51
CA HIS A 12 -7.64 5.15 -21.46
C HIS A 12 -8.73 5.16 -22.53
N GLY A 13 -8.70 6.14 -23.45
CA GLY A 13 -9.68 6.29 -24.53
C GLY A 13 -10.86 7.19 -24.17
N SER A 14 -11.59 7.61 -25.20
CA SER A 14 -12.76 8.48 -25.08
C SER A 14 -13.86 7.83 -24.22
N GLY A 15 -14.42 8.59 -23.28
CA GLY A 15 -15.46 8.12 -22.36
C GLY A 15 -14.92 7.42 -21.10
N ALA A 16 -13.60 7.30 -20.95
CA ALA A 16 -12.98 6.70 -19.76
C ALA A 16 -13.13 7.54 -18.49
N PHE A 17 -13.49 8.83 -18.61
CA PHE A 17 -13.71 9.71 -17.47
C PHE A 17 -15.10 10.34 -17.52
N LYS A 18 -15.84 10.25 -16.41
CA LYS A 18 -17.09 10.97 -16.18
C LYS A 18 -16.96 11.76 -14.90
N ARG A 19 -17.19 13.07 -14.97
CA ARG A 19 -17.02 13.96 -13.82
C ARG A 19 -18.00 13.61 -12.71
N GLU A 20 -19.21 13.20 -13.06
CA GLU A 20 -20.27 12.82 -12.14
C GLU A 20 -19.81 11.64 -11.27
N THR A 21 -19.25 10.59 -11.90
CA THR A 21 -18.72 9.42 -11.19
C THR A 21 -17.56 9.78 -10.25
N SER A 22 -16.71 10.75 -10.62
CA SER A 22 -15.60 11.19 -9.75
C SER A 22 -16.05 11.95 -8.49
N MET A 23 -17.31 12.40 -8.44
CA MET A 23 -17.89 13.14 -7.32
C MET A 23 -18.73 12.24 -6.40
N GLU A 24 -18.83 10.95 -6.70
CA GLU A 24 -19.51 9.98 -5.85
C GLU A 24 -18.68 9.71 -4.59
N ASN A 25 -19.29 9.90 -3.42
CA ASN A 25 -18.63 9.61 -2.17
C ASN A 25 -18.59 8.11 -1.92
N VAL A 26 -17.42 7.61 -1.49
CA VAL A 26 -17.21 6.22 -1.09
C VAL A 26 -16.49 6.15 0.25
N LEU A 27 -16.65 5.03 0.95
CA LEU A 27 -15.72 4.68 2.02
C LEU A 27 -14.36 4.35 1.39
N ARG A 28 -13.28 4.87 1.96
CA ARG A 28 -11.93 4.66 1.43
C ARG A 28 -11.60 3.15 1.37
N THR A 29 -11.21 2.70 0.19
CA THR A 29 -10.92 1.28 -0.09
C THR A 29 -9.47 0.89 0.14
N HIS A 30 -8.58 1.89 0.18
CA HIS A 30 -7.15 1.77 0.43
C HIS A 30 -6.57 3.12 0.89
N THR A 31 -5.47 3.11 1.65
CA THR A 31 -4.81 4.34 2.14
C THR A 31 -4.08 5.12 1.04
N THR A 32 -3.94 4.56 -0.16
CA THR A 32 -3.35 5.22 -1.33
C THR A 32 -4.04 6.52 -1.73
N ALA A 33 -5.33 6.70 -1.39
CA ALA A 33 -6.02 7.97 -1.57
C ALA A 33 -5.40 9.11 -0.73
N ILE A 34 -4.95 8.80 0.48
CA ILE A 34 -4.23 9.75 1.36
C ILE A 34 -2.85 10.05 0.78
N SER A 35 -2.15 9.04 0.27
CA SER A 35 -0.87 9.22 -0.43
C SER A 35 -1.01 10.14 -1.64
N ALA A 36 -2.05 9.96 -2.46
CA ALA A 36 -2.35 10.85 -3.58
C ALA A 36 -2.58 12.31 -3.11
N GLN A 37 -3.33 12.50 -2.02
CA GLN A 37 -3.54 13.82 -1.43
C GLN A 37 -2.23 14.46 -0.94
N MET A 38 -1.38 13.69 -0.28
CA MET A 38 -0.09 14.17 0.23
C MET A 38 0.90 14.49 -0.89
N LEU A 39 0.95 13.67 -1.94
CA LEU A 39 1.76 13.93 -3.13
C LEU A 39 1.28 15.17 -3.88
N TYR A 40 -0.03 15.39 -3.99
CA TYR A 40 -0.57 16.62 -4.57
C TYR A 40 -0.18 17.86 -3.75
N LYS A 41 -0.25 17.79 -2.42
CA LYS A 41 0.24 18.88 -1.55
C LYS A 41 1.73 19.12 -1.72
N LEU A 42 2.53 18.05 -1.80
CA LEU A 42 3.97 18.12 -2.02
C LEU A 42 4.32 18.78 -3.36
N ALA A 43 3.54 18.51 -4.40
CA ALA A 43 3.73 19.08 -5.73
C ALA A 43 3.45 20.59 -5.79
N ASN A 44 2.56 21.08 -4.93
CA ASN A 44 2.03 22.45 -4.99
C ASN A 44 2.45 23.33 -3.79
N GLN A 45 3.46 22.92 -3.03
CA GLN A 45 3.96 23.70 -1.89
C GLN A 45 4.79 24.92 -2.37
N PRO A 46 4.77 26.06 -1.65
CA PRO A 46 5.45 27.30 -2.06
C PRO A 46 6.97 27.15 -2.28
N GLU A 47 7.59 26.25 -1.53
CA GLU A 47 9.05 26.02 -1.55
C GLU A 47 9.50 25.15 -2.73
N GLY A 48 8.57 24.72 -3.59
CA GLY A 48 8.82 23.75 -4.66
C GLY A 48 8.99 22.33 -4.11
N PHE A 49 9.21 21.36 -5.00
CA PHE A 49 9.36 19.96 -4.61
C PHE A 49 10.56 19.77 -3.66
N GLN A 50 10.36 18.98 -2.60
CA GLN A 50 11.42 18.51 -1.73
C GLN A 50 11.26 17.00 -1.52
N PRO A 51 12.36 16.21 -1.51
CA PRO A 51 12.27 14.79 -1.19
C PRO A 51 11.60 14.53 0.16
N ARG A 52 10.68 13.57 0.18
CA ARG A 52 9.87 13.24 1.36
C ARG A 52 9.60 11.75 1.46
N LYS A 53 9.47 11.29 2.70
CA LYS A 53 9.06 9.93 3.07
C LYS A 53 7.81 10.05 3.93
N TYR A 54 6.74 9.40 3.51
CA TYR A 54 5.47 9.36 4.22
C TYR A 54 5.13 7.93 4.60
N PHE A 55 4.36 7.78 5.67
CA PHE A 55 3.67 6.54 5.97
C PHE A 55 2.30 6.83 6.59
N SER A 56 1.39 5.88 6.46
CA SER A 56 0.10 5.91 7.17
C SER A 56 -0.29 4.51 7.60
N ILE A 57 -1.02 4.44 8.72
CA ILE A 57 -1.68 3.24 9.20
C ILE A 57 -3.10 3.66 9.50
N ASP A 58 -4.05 3.18 8.70
CA ASP A 58 -5.45 3.58 8.87
C ASP A 58 -6.40 2.47 8.40
N ARG A 59 -7.65 2.56 8.84
CA ARG A 59 -8.70 1.62 8.49
C ARG A 59 -9.26 1.90 7.11
N VAL A 60 -9.46 0.83 6.35
CA VAL A 60 -10.03 0.81 5.00
C VAL A 60 -11.22 -0.13 4.95
N PHE A 61 -12.09 0.08 3.95
CA PHE A 61 -13.37 -0.63 3.83
C PHE A 61 -13.47 -1.29 2.45
N ARG A 62 -13.83 -2.56 2.41
CA ARG A 62 -14.03 -3.31 1.16
C ARG A 62 -15.33 -4.08 1.21
N ASN A 63 -16.12 -3.95 0.15
CA ASN A 63 -17.35 -4.71 -0.02
C ASN A 63 -17.05 -6.09 -0.61
N GLU A 64 -16.28 -6.88 0.13
CA GLU A 64 -15.92 -8.26 -0.20
C GLU A 64 -16.65 -9.22 0.74
N ASN A 65 -16.89 -10.46 0.28
CA ASN A 65 -17.48 -11.49 1.13
C ASN A 65 -16.55 -11.79 2.32
N MET A 66 -17.08 -11.69 3.54
CA MET A 66 -16.31 -11.96 4.74
C MET A 66 -16.05 -13.47 4.90
N ASP A 67 -14.80 -13.84 5.17
CA ASP A 67 -14.39 -15.20 5.50
C ASP A 67 -13.54 -15.24 6.78
N ALA A 68 -12.78 -16.31 7.01
CA ALA A 68 -11.90 -16.46 8.17
C ALA A 68 -10.62 -15.60 8.09
N THR A 69 -10.31 -15.09 6.90
CA THR A 69 -9.09 -14.35 6.54
C THR A 69 -9.35 -12.93 6.03
N HIS A 70 -10.60 -12.60 5.67
CA HIS A 70 -11.00 -11.31 5.11
C HIS A 70 -12.17 -10.72 5.89
N LEU A 71 -12.00 -9.46 6.32
CA LEU A 71 -13.04 -8.63 6.94
C LEU A 71 -13.45 -7.52 5.98
N ALA A 72 -14.69 -7.04 6.14
CA ALA A 72 -15.18 -5.88 5.39
C ALA A 72 -14.45 -4.57 5.74
N GLU A 73 -13.80 -4.52 6.92
CA GLU A 73 -12.91 -3.45 7.33
C GLU A 73 -11.62 -4.03 7.92
N PHE A 74 -10.48 -3.41 7.61
CA PHE A 74 -9.17 -3.82 8.12
C PHE A 74 -8.19 -2.63 8.06
N HIS A 75 -7.02 -2.75 8.67
CA HIS A 75 -6.03 -1.67 8.70
C HIS A 75 -4.97 -1.89 7.63
N GLN A 76 -4.78 -0.88 6.79
CA GLN A 76 -3.73 -0.86 5.78
C GLN A 76 -2.57 0.01 6.28
N VAL A 77 -1.37 -0.55 6.21
CA VAL A 77 -0.11 0.18 6.37
C VAL A 77 0.40 0.51 4.97
N GLU A 78 0.70 1.78 4.70
CA GLU A 78 1.28 2.21 3.43
C GLU A 78 2.47 3.13 3.67
N GLY A 79 3.55 2.90 2.95
CA GLY A 79 4.74 3.76 2.90
C GLY A 79 4.96 4.30 1.49
N VAL A 80 5.39 5.56 1.41
CA VAL A 80 5.63 6.28 0.16
C VAL A 80 6.92 7.08 0.26
N VAL A 81 7.75 7.01 -0.77
CA VAL A 81 9.02 7.75 -0.86
C VAL A 81 9.04 8.46 -2.20
N ALA A 82 9.12 9.79 -2.15
CA ALA A 82 9.22 10.66 -3.30
C ALA A 82 10.61 11.29 -3.33
N ASP A 83 11.37 11.02 -4.38
CA ASP A 83 12.73 11.54 -4.57
C ASP A 83 13.09 11.54 -6.06
N TYR A 84 14.23 12.13 -6.40
CA TYR A 84 14.76 12.15 -7.75
C TYR A 84 15.30 10.78 -8.16
N ASN A 85 14.95 10.34 -9.37
CA ASN A 85 15.56 9.18 -10.03
C ASN A 85 15.48 7.83 -9.27
N LEU A 86 14.47 7.64 -8.41
CA LEU A 86 14.28 6.36 -7.72
C LEU A 86 14.08 5.20 -8.70
N SER A 87 14.69 4.06 -8.36
CA SER A 87 14.65 2.83 -9.13
C SER A 87 13.82 1.75 -8.43
N LEU A 88 13.55 0.66 -9.16
CA LEU A 88 12.94 -0.53 -8.56
C LEU A 88 13.84 -1.16 -7.48
N GLY A 89 15.16 -1.01 -7.62
CA GLY A 89 16.13 -1.48 -6.62
C GLY A 89 16.00 -0.74 -5.29
N ASP A 90 15.72 0.56 -5.33
CA ASP A 90 15.49 1.36 -4.11
C ASP A 90 14.23 0.88 -3.39
N LEU A 91 13.17 0.56 -4.12
CA LEU A 91 11.94 -0.01 -3.56
C LEU A 91 12.21 -1.35 -2.89
N ILE A 92 12.92 -2.26 -3.56
CA ILE A 92 13.31 -3.55 -2.98
C ILE A 92 14.12 -3.34 -1.69
N GLY A 93 15.14 -2.47 -1.72
CA GLY A 93 16.00 -2.21 -0.57
C GLY A 93 15.23 -1.63 0.63
N ILE A 94 14.26 -0.74 0.39
CA ILE A 94 13.40 -0.18 1.44
C ILE A 94 12.50 -1.26 2.04
N ILE A 95 11.88 -2.10 1.20
CA ILE A 95 11.01 -3.19 1.64
C ILE A 95 11.83 -4.19 2.49
N GLU A 96 13.00 -4.62 2.02
CA GLU A 96 13.87 -5.53 2.76
C GLU A 96 14.30 -4.93 4.11
N ALA A 97 14.67 -3.64 4.13
CA ALA A 97 15.02 -2.94 5.37
C ALA A 97 13.84 -2.85 6.34
N PHE A 98 12.62 -2.57 5.84
CA PHE A 98 11.40 -2.53 6.65
C PHE A 98 11.08 -3.89 7.26
N PHE A 99 11.02 -4.95 6.44
CA PHE A 99 10.67 -6.29 6.89
C PHE A 99 11.73 -6.92 7.79
N LYS A 100 13.02 -6.63 7.55
CA LYS A 100 14.10 -7.05 8.45
C LYS A 100 13.93 -6.52 9.87
N LYS A 101 13.48 -5.27 10.03
CA LYS A 101 13.21 -4.68 11.36
C LYS A 101 12.07 -5.37 12.11
N ILE A 102 11.15 -6.03 11.42
CA ILE A 102 10.06 -6.81 12.02
C ILE A 102 10.33 -8.32 12.01
N GLY A 103 11.59 -8.73 11.79
CA GLY A 103 12.04 -10.11 11.90
C GLY A 103 11.73 -11.00 10.70
N ILE A 104 11.37 -10.43 9.55
CA ILE A 104 11.11 -11.16 8.31
C ILE A 104 12.31 -10.99 7.38
N THR A 105 13.04 -12.07 7.13
CA THR A 105 14.32 -12.03 6.38
C THR A 105 14.33 -12.84 5.09
N LYS A 106 13.42 -13.82 4.94
CA LYS A 106 13.29 -14.63 3.72
C LYS A 106 12.18 -14.05 2.85
N MET A 107 12.56 -13.27 1.86
CA MET A 107 11.64 -12.55 0.98
C MET A 107 11.80 -12.95 -0.48
N ARG A 108 10.71 -12.84 -1.25
CA ARG A 108 10.68 -12.97 -2.70
C ARG A 108 9.77 -11.88 -3.27
N PHE A 109 10.11 -11.40 -4.45
CA PHE A 109 9.34 -10.42 -5.19
C PHE A 109 8.80 -11.09 -6.45
N LYS A 110 7.52 -10.86 -6.74
CA LYS A 110 6.86 -11.39 -7.93
C LYS A 110 6.28 -10.22 -8.72
N PRO A 111 6.55 -10.10 -10.04
CA PRO A 111 5.89 -9.09 -10.87
C PRO A 111 4.38 -9.15 -10.72
N ALA A 112 3.76 -7.98 -10.60
CA ALA A 112 2.33 -7.84 -10.40
C ALA A 112 1.80 -6.72 -11.30
N TYR A 113 0.49 -6.50 -11.22
CA TYR A 113 -0.17 -5.37 -11.87
C TYR A 113 -0.93 -4.57 -10.82
N ASN A 114 -0.64 -3.27 -10.73
CA ASN A 114 -1.55 -2.31 -10.12
C ASN A 114 -1.81 -1.18 -11.11
N PRO A 115 -3.05 -0.68 -11.25
CA PRO A 115 -3.38 0.36 -12.24
C PRO A 115 -2.56 1.65 -12.11
N TYR A 116 -2.13 1.98 -10.90
CA TYR A 116 -1.42 3.22 -10.58
C TYR A 116 0.10 3.05 -10.43
N THR A 117 0.67 1.85 -10.60
CA THR A 117 2.12 1.64 -10.54
C THR A 117 2.70 0.90 -11.74
N GLU A 118 3.89 1.30 -12.18
CA GLU A 118 4.67 0.67 -13.22
C GLU A 118 6.18 0.96 -13.00
N PRO A 119 7.02 -0.05 -12.68
CA PRO A 119 6.69 -1.46 -12.44
C PRO A 119 5.98 -1.70 -11.09
N SER A 120 5.34 -2.87 -10.97
CA SER A 120 4.65 -3.34 -9.76
C SER A 120 5.17 -4.70 -9.30
N MET A 121 5.20 -4.96 -7.99
CA MET A 121 5.60 -6.24 -7.42
C MET A 121 4.80 -6.61 -6.16
N GLU A 122 4.37 -7.86 -6.10
CA GLU A 122 3.92 -8.52 -4.87
C GLU A 122 5.12 -8.93 -4.02
N ILE A 123 4.94 -8.87 -2.70
CA ILE A 123 5.94 -9.17 -1.70
C ILE A 123 5.54 -10.47 -1.01
N PHE A 124 6.40 -11.49 -1.08
CA PHE A 124 6.22 -12.78 -0.42
C PHE A 124 7.25 -12.97 0.69
N ALA A 125 6.81 -13.55 1.81
CA ALA A 125 7.70 -14.04 2.86
C ALA A 125 7.51 -15.54 3.10
N PHE A 126 8.58 -16.22 3.49
CA PHE A 126 8.51 -17.62 3.88
C PHE A 126 7.95 -17.75 5.31
N HIS A 127 6.80 -18.41 5.44
CA HIS A 127 6.21 -18.74 6.73
C HIS A 127 6.89 -20.00 7.30
N PRO A 128 7.62 -19.93 8.43
CA PRO A 128 8.37 -21.08 8.95
C PRO A 128 7.46 -22.23 9.37
N ASP A 129 6.35 -21.94 10.06
CA ASP A 129 5.44 -22.99 10.55
C ASP A 129 4.65 -23.67 9.42
N LEU A 130 4.10 -22.89 8.47
CA LEU A 130 3.36 -23.42 7.32
C LEU A 130 4.26 -23.92 6.18
N LYS A 131 5.58 -23.74 6.28
CA LYS A 131 6.60 -24.10 5.28
C LYS A 131 6.25 -23.66 3.85
N LYS A 132 5.60 -22.49 3.70
CA LYS A 132 5.13 -21.97 2.41
C LYS A 132 5.47 -20.49 2.24
N TRP A 133 5.55 -20.05 1.00
CA TRP A 133 5.61 -18.63 0.66
C TRP A 133 4.21 -18.04 0.75
N THR A 134 4.06 -16.97 1.54
CA THR A 134 2.80 -16.27 1.74
C THR A 134 2.95 -14.82 1.30
N GLU A 135 1.96 -14.30 0.59
CA GLU A 135 1.89 -12.89 0.21
C GLU A 135 1.66 -12.01 1.45
N ILE A 136 2.57 -11.08 1.68
CA ILE A 136 2.60 -10.20 2.86
C ILE A 136 2.42 -8.73 2.50
N GLY A 137 2.42 -8.37 1.22
CA GLY A 137 2.23 -7.00 0.78
C GLY A 137 2.31 -6.86 -0.74
N ASN A 138 2.06 -5.65 -1.20
CA ASN A 138 2.14 -5.24 -2.60
C ASN A 138 2.88 -3.90 -2.68
N SER A 139 3.51 -3.60 -3.80
CA SER A 139 4.30 -2.39 -4.00
C SER A 139 4.48 -2.05 -5.47
N GLY A 140 4.95 -0.84 -5.74
CA GLY A 140 5.32 -0.43 -7.08
C GLY A 140 5.82 1.01 -7.14
N VAL A 141 6.14 1.43 -8.35
CA VAL A 141 6.54 2.80 -8.67
C VAL A 141 5.34 3.53 -9.25
N PHE A 142 4.87 4.62 -8.65
CA PHE A 142 3.70 5.35 -9.16
C PHE A 142 3.94 5.81 -10.61
N ARG A 143 2.89 5.61 -11.41
CA ARG A 143 2.89 5.93 -12.83
C ARG A 143 3.03 7.44 -13.07
N PRO A 144 3.75 7.86 -14.14
CA PRO A 144 3.82 9.27 -14.52
C PRO A 144 2.44 9.89 -14.78
N GLU A 145 1.47 9.11 -15.27
CA GLU A 145 0.10 9.57 -15.51
C GLU A 145 -0.63 9.96 -14.22
N MET A 146 -0.21 9.45 -13.07
CA MET A 146 -0.73 9.86 -11.77
C MET A 146 0.01 11.09 -11.25
N LEU A 147 1.34 11.13 -11.37
CA LEU A 147 2.19 12.13 -10.70
C LEU A 147 2.29 13.46 -11.48
N LEU A 148 2.43 13.40 -12.80
CA LEU A 148 2.67 14.59 -13.63
C LEU A 148 1.49 15.57 -13.63
N PRO A 149 0.22 15.13 -13.69
CA PRO A 149 -0.92 16.04 -13.55
C PRO A 149 -1.03 16.70 -12.18
N MET A 150 -0.41 16.13 -11.13
CA MET A 150 -0.37 16.75 -9.80
C MET A 150 0.58 17.95 -9.75
N GLY A 151 1.53 18.04 -10.70
CA GLY A 151 2.56 19.08 -10.75
C GLY A 151 3.95 18.64 -10.30
N LEU A 152 4.18 17.33 -10.03
CA LEU A 152 5.50 16.84 -9.67
C LEU A 152 6.50 16.99 -10.85
N PRO A 153 7.77 17.36 -10.59
CA PRO A 153 8.80 17.43 -11.61
C PRO A 153 9.00 16.09 -12.35
N LYS A 154 9.41 16.14 -13.62
CA LYS A 154 9.52 14.93 -14.49
C LYS A 154 10.58 13.92 -14.05
N ASP A 155 11.61 14.39 -13.36
CA ASP A 155 12.73 13.61 -12.82
C ASP A 155 12.44 13.07 -11.41
N VAL A 156 11.33 13.47 -10.79
CA VAL A 156 10.85 12.90 -9.53
C VAL A 156 10.12 11.59 -9.82
N ARG A 157 10.48 10.56 -9.07
CA ARG A 157 9.81 9.27 -9.07
C ARG A 157 9.34 8.96 -7.65
N VAL A 158 8.22 8.27 -7.54
CA VAL A 158 7.62 7.94 -6.25
C VAL A 158 7.45 6.43 -6.16
N ILE A 159 8.07 5.83 -5.16
CA ILE A 159 7.96 4.40 -4.88
C ILE A 159 7.08 4.21 -3.65
N ALA A 160 6.24 3.19 -3.66
CA ALA A 160 5.29 2.93 -2.60
C ALA A 160 5.16 1.43 -2.33
N TRP A 161 4.84 1.09 -1.09
CA TRP A 161 4.52 -0.28 -0.67
C TRP A 161 3.40 -0.25 0.37
N GLY A 162 2.63 -1.33 0.41
CA GLY A 162 1.53 -1.49 1.35
C GLY A 162 1.34 -2.94 1.79
N LEU A 163 0.81 -3.09 2.99
CA LEU A 163 0.47 -4.38 3.61
C LEU A 163 -0.71 -4.22 4.56
N SER A 164 -1.47 -5.28 4.76
CA SER A 164 -2.45 -5.34 5.86
C SER A 164 -1.70 -5.48 7.19
N LEU A 165 -2.17 -4.76 8.22
CA LEU A 165 -1.63 -4.88 9.57
C LEU A 165 -2.00 -6.23 10.21
N GLU A 166 -3.17 -6.76 9.87
CA GLU A 166 -3.73 -7.98 10.42
C GLU A 166 -2.90 -9.21 10.01
N ARG A 167 -2.47 -9.33 8.74
CA ARG A 167 -1.72 -10.51 8.27
C ARG A 167 -0.41 -10.75 9.07
N PRO A 168 0.52 -9.78 9.21
CA PRO A 168 1.71 -9.96 10.05
C PRO A 168 1.37 -10.20 11.51
N THR A 169 0.31 -9.57 12.03
CA THR A 169 -0.13 -9.76 13.42
C THR A 169 -0.60 -11.19 13.66
N MET A 170 -1.44 -11.72 12.78
CA MET A 170 -1.90 -13.11 12.82
C MET A 170 -0.72 -14.10 12.77
N ILE A 171 0.26 -13.87 11.89
CA ILE A 171 1.48 -14.70 11.81
C ILE A 171 2.28 -14.62 13.11
N LYS A 172 2.49 -13.42 13.66
CA LYS A 172 3.32 -13.19 14.85
C LYS A 172 2.69 -13.76 16.13
N TYR A 173 1.38 -13.60 16.28
CA TYR A 173 0.62 -14.07 17.45
C TYR A 173 0.05 -15.48 17.27
N ARG A 174 0.23 -16.11 16.11
CA ARG A 174 -0.30 -17.44 15.76
C ARG A 174 -1.83 -17.51 15.88
N ILE A 175 -2.49 -16.51 15.31
CA ILE A 175 -3.96 -16.41 15.23
C ILE A 175 -4.37 -16.90 13.85
N ASP A 176 -5.29 -17.86 13.79
CA ASP A 176 -5.80 -18.48 12.55
C ASP A 176 -7.08 -17.81 12.03
N ASN A 177 -7.85 -17.15 12.90
CA ASN A 177 -9.08 -16.44 12.55
C ASN A 177 -8.98 -14.94 12.85
N ILE A 178 -9.14 -14.11 11.82
CA ILE A 178 -9.04 -12.65 11.93
C ILE A 178 -10.08 -12.03 12.89
N ARG A 179 -11.23 -12.69 13.10
CA ARG A 179 -12.30 -12.23 14.01
C ARG A 179 -11.90 -12.31 15.48
N GLU A 180 -10.89 -13.12 15.80
CA GLU A 180 -10.31 -13.17 17.15
C GLU A 180 -9.31 -12.03 17.39
N LEU A 181 -8.80 -11.42 16.32
CA LEU A 181 -7.87 -10.31 16.40
C LEU A 181 -8.59 -8.96 16.54
N PHE A 182 -9.66 -8.76 15.78
CA PHE A 182 -10.34 -7.48 15.67
C PHE A 182 -11.86 -7.62 15.53
N GLY A 183 -12.60 -6.76 16.25
CA GLY A 183 -14.06 -6.69 16.22
C GLY A 183 -14.71 -6.89 17.59
N HIS A 184 -16.04 -6.78 17.64
CA HIS A 184 -16.81 -6.89 18.89
C HIS A 184 -16.84 -8.32 19.48
N LYS A 185 -16.33 -9.32 18.75
CA LYS A 185 -16.30 -10.74 19.17
C LYS A 185 -14.93 -11.19 19.70
N VAL A 186 -13.99 -10.26 19.87
CA VAL A 186 -12.64 -10.55 20.37
C VAL A 186 -12.69 -11.09 21.79
N ASP A 187 -11.90 -12.13 22.06
CA ASP A 187 -11.68 -12.65 23.41
C ASP A 187 -10.74 -11.71 24.19
N LEU A 188 -11.30 -11.06 25.22
CA LEU A 188 -10.57 -10.12 26.05
C LEU A 188 -9.50 -10.80 26.90
N GLU A 189 -9.67 -12.06 27.28
CA GLU A 189 -8.67 -12.79 28.06
C GLU A 189 -7.44 -13.12 27.21
N LYS A 190 -7.64 -13.51 25.94
CA LYS A 190 -6.54 -13.62 24.97
C LYS A 190 -5.80 -12.30 24.79
N THR A 191 -6.53 -11.18 24.73
CA THR A 191 -5.94 -9.85 24.59
C THR A 191 -5.10 -9.46 25.81
N LYS A 192 -5.59 -9.71 27.02
CA LYS A 192 -4.86 -9.46 28.28
C LYS A 192 -3.62 -10.34 28.43
N ALA A 193 -3.70 -11.60 28.02
CA ALA A 193 -2.59 -12.55 28.08
C ALA A 193 -1.59 -12.41 26.93
N ALA A 194 -1.90 -11.60 25.91
CA ALA A 194 -1.06 -11.43 24.73
C ALA A 194 0.32 -10.88 25.12
N LYS A 195 1.38 -11.57 24.68
CA LYS A 195 2.75 -11.13 24.90
C LYS A 195 2.99 -9.80 24.19
N LEU A 196 3.65 -8.87 24.86
CA LEU A 196 4.09 -7.63 24.24
C LEU A 196 5.21 -7.91 23.25
N TYR A 197 4.92 -7.72 21.96
CA TYR A 197 5.94 -7.65 20.92
C TYR A 197 6.32 -6.18 20.68
N ARG A 198 7.46 -5.76 21.23
CA ARG A 198 8.12 -4.49 20.92
C ARG A 198 9.55 -4.81 20.48
N TYR A 199 10.00 -4.16 19.40
CA TYR A 199 11.38 -4.23 18.92
C TYR A 199 12.20 -3.08 19.49
#